data_AF-A0A1Q3QVM6-F1
#
_entry.id   AF-A0A1Q3QVM6-F1
#
_cell.length_a   1.000
_cell.length_b   1.000
_cell.length_c   1.000
_cell.angle_alpha   90.00
_cell.angle_beta   90.00
_cell.angle_gamma   90.00
#
_symmetry.space_group_name_H-M   'P 1'
#
loop_
_entity.id
_entity.type
_entity.pdbx_description
1 polymer ?
#
loop_
_entity_poly.entity_id
_entity_poly.type
_entity_poly.pdbx_seq_one_letter_code
_entity_poly.pdbx_strand_id
1 'polypeptide(L)'
;MKADDSFDKWYRKWIARADGLFATARSRYDAGQFHIAKDHYLYASTYYRTSYLPFYGYPVDPWLVDAFEREAEAFAYAAELNEFPLELVDIPFEGKHLKAYWAQPDSTERCRGTILSINDYGSNLYETFCIHGFASVRRGYNFLSVDGPGQGHELIRNRSILHPDWERIITTSIDFLLQKAKIDASAIILAGWVLEQA
;
A
#
# COMPACT_ATOMS: atom_id res chain seq x y z
N MET A 1 -8.24 -5.16 -25.71
CA MET A 1 -7.19 -6.21 -25.89
C MET A 1 -7.75 -7.47 -25.26
N LYS A 2 -8.07 -8.52 -26.03
CA LYS A 2 -8.56 -9.77 -25.43
C LYS A 2 -7.40 -10.35 -24.62
N ALA A 3 -7.62 -10.63 -23.33
CA ALA A 3 -6.63 -11.31 -22.50
C ALA A 3 -6.13 -12.54 -23.27
N ASP A 4 -4.83 -12.58 -23.55
CA ASP A 4 -4.18 -13.78 -24.02
C ASP A 4 -4.47 -14.89 -22.99
N ASP A 5 -4.66 -16.12 -23.45
CA ASP A 5 -4.90 -17.29 -22.60
C ASP A 5 -3.78 -17.44 -21.54
N SER A 6 -2.60 -16.86 -21.81
CA SER A 6 -1.50 -16.71 -20.85
C SER A 6 -1.82 -15.83 -19.63
N PHE A 7 -2.52 -14.70 -19.81
CA PHE A 7 -2.86 -13.78 -18.72
C PHE A 7 -4.04 -14.27 -17.87
N ASP A 8 -5.03 -14.96 -18.46
CA ASP A 8 -6.07 -15.65 -17.67
C ASP A 8 -5.45 -16.74 -16.80
N LYS A 9 -4.55 -17.56 -17.37
CA LYS A 9 -3.81 -18.58 -16.61
C LYS A 9 -2.95 -17.98 -15.50
N TRP A 10 -2.27 -16.86 -15.77
CA TRP A 10 -1.52 -16.10 -14.78
C TRP A 10 -2.41 -15.67 -13.61
N TYR A 11 -3.50 -14.96 -13.91
CA TYR A 11 -4.44 -14.46 -12.93
C TYR A 11 -4.94 -15.59 -12.02
N ARG A 12 -5.49 -16.66 -12.63
CA ARG A 12 -6.05 -17.80 -11.88
C ARG A 12 -5.03 -18.49 -10.99
N LYS A 13 -3.79 -18.66 -11.45
CA LYS A 13 -2.74 -19.31 -10.67
C LYS A 13 -2.35 -18.48 -9.45
N TRP A 14 -2.19 -17.16 -9.62
CA TRP A 14 -1.81 -16.28 -8.53
C TRP A 14 -2.94 -16.02 -7.54
N ILE A 15 -4.18 -15.86 -8.02
CA ILE A 15 -5.37 -15.78 -7.16
C ILE A 15 -5.50 -17.03 -6.31
N ALA A 16 -5.41 -18.23 -6.90
CA ALA A 16 -5.50 -19.47 -6.14
C ALA A 16 -4.40 -19.61 -5.08
N ARG A 17 -3.18 -19.11 -5.38
CA ARG A 17 -2.08 -19.09 -4.41
C ARG A 17 -2.37 -18.11 -3.27
N ALA A 18 -2.86 -16.91 -3.59
CA ALA A 18 -3.21 -15.88 -2.62
C ALA A 18 -4.35 -16.34 -1.70
N ASP A 19 -5.42 -16.90 -2.27
CA ASP A 19 -6.57 -17.45 -1.53
C ASP A 19 -6.13 -18.54 -0.54
N GLY A 20 -5.22 -19.44 -0.95
CA GLY A 20 -4.68 -20.48 -0.07
C GLY A 20 -3.85 -19.92 1.09
N LEU A 21 -3.10 -18.84 0.86
CA LEU A 21 -2.34 -18.16 1.90
C LEU A 21 -3.25 -17.39 2.84
N PHE A 22 -4.28 -16.73 2.33
CA PHE A 22 -5.29 -16.03 3.14
C PHE A 22 -6.04 -17.02 4.05
N ALA A 23 -6.47 -18.17 3.50
CA ALA A 23 -7.10 -19.23 4.29
C ALA A 23 -6.16 -19.78 5.38
N THR A 24 -4.87 -19.93 5.06
CA THR A 24 -3.86 -20.31 6.04
C THR A 24 -3.72 -19.25 7.13
N ALA A 25 -3.66 -17.97 6.75
CA ALA A 25 -3.58 -16.85 7.69
C ALA A 25 -4.75 -16.88 8.68
N ARG A 26 -5.97 -17.07 8.18
CA ARG A 26 -7.18 -17.17 9.00
C ARG A 26 -7.12 -18.35 9.97
N SER A 27 -6.72 -19.53 9.49
CA SER A 27 -6.55 -20.70 10.37
C SER A 27 -5.50 -20.47 11.46
N ARG A 28 -4.43 -19.74 11.16
CA ARG A 28 -3.38 -19.38 12.14
C ARG A 28 -3.90 -18.34 13.14
N TYR A 29 -4.70 -17.39 12.69
CA TYR A 29 -5.37 -16.41 13.56
C TYR A 29 -6.29 -17.12 14.56
N ASP A 30 -7.16 -18.02 14.09
CA ASP A 30 -8.09 -18.78 14.93
C ASP A 30 -7.37 -19.68 15.95
N ALA A 31 -6.14 -20.11 15.62
CA ALA A 31 -5.27 -20.86 16.53
C ALA A 31 -4.44 -19.97 17.49
N GLY A 32 -4.63 -18.65 17.50
CA GLY A 32 -3.88 -17.70 18.33
C GLY A 32 -2.43 -17.46 17.88
N GLN A 33 -2.05 -17.92 16.67
CA GLN A 33 -0.71 -17.81 16.11
C GLN A 33 -0.55 -16.51 15.31
N PHE A 34 -0.77 -15.36 15.97
CA PHE A 34 -0.95 -14.06 15.30
C PHE A 34 0.24 -13.61 14.43
N HIS A 35 1.48 -13.86 14.85
CA HIS A 35 2.66 -13.51 14.05
C HIS A 35 2.70 -14.30 12.73
N ILE A 36 2.37 -15.60 12.77
CA ILE A 36 2.28 -16.44 11.57
C ILE A 36 1.12 -15.99 10.69
N ALA A 37 -0.02 -15.66 11.29
CA ALA A 37 -1.19 -15.14 10.57
C ALA A 37 -0.83 -13.86 9.82
N LYS A 38 -0.20 -12.90 10.49
CA LYS A 38 0.27 -11.64 9.90
C LYS A 38 1.16 -11.88 8.68
N ASP A 39 2.17 -12.73 8.80
CA ASP A 39 3.07 -13.03 7.69
C ASP A 39 2.32 -13.63 6.49
N HIS A 40 1.37 -14.54 6.74
CA HIS A 40 0.57 -15.14 5.67
C HIS A 40 -0.41 -14.15 5.02
N TYR A 41 -0.96 -13.20 5.79
CA TYR A 41 -1.76 -12.11 5.23
C TYR A 41 -0.91 -11.20 4.33
N LEU A 42 0.32 -10.86 4.73
CA LEU A 42 1.26 -10.09 3.89
C LEU A 42 1.65 -10.86 2.61
N TYR A 43 1.86 -12.18 2.71
CA TYR A 43 2.08 -13.01 1.53
C TYR A 43 0.87 -13.03 0.61
N ALA A 44 -0.34 -13.22 1.16
CA ALA A 44 -1.58 -13.20 0.39
C ALA A 44 -1.75 -11.86 -0.34
N SER A 45 -1.57 -10.73 0.35
CA SER A 45 -1.58 -9.38 -0.22
C SER A 45 -0.63 -9.27 -1.43
N THR A 46 0.62 -9.72 -1.26
CA THR A 46 1.63 -9.71 -2.34
C THR A 46 1.23 -10.58 -3.54
N TYR A 47 0.62 -11.74 -3.32
CA TYR A 47 0.21 -12.61 -4.42
C TYR A 47 -1.10 -12.16 -5.10
N TYR A 48 -2.01 -11.51 -4.37
CA TYR A 48 -3.14 -10.80 -4.97
C TYR A 48 -2.63 -9.69 -5.91
N ARG A 49 -1.67 -8.88 -5.46
CA ARG A 49 -0.99 -7.89 -6.30
C ARG A 49 -0.41 -8.49 -7.56
N THR A 50 0.38 -9.55 -7.39
CA THR A 50 1.04 -10.26 -8.50
C THR A 50 0.03 -10.72 -9.56
N SER A 51 -1.17 -11.13 -9.14
CA SER A 51 -2.19 -11.66 -10.04
C SER A 51 -2.70 -10.64 -11.05
N TYR A 52 -2.79 -9.36 -10.67
CA TYR A 52 -3.37 -8.33 -11.51
C TYR A 52 -2.36 -7.53 -12.34
N LEU A 53 -1.05 -7.70 -12.14
CA LEU A 53 -0.03 -6.89 -12.82
C LEU A 53 -0.21 -6.79 -14.35
N PRO A 54 -0.54 -7.87 -15.09
CA PRO A 54 -0.78 -7.79 -16.54
C PRO A 54 -2.00 -6.96 -16.95
N PHE A 55 -2.91 -6.72 -16.01
CA PHE A 55 -4.17 -5.98 -16.21
C PHE A 55 -4.08 -4.55 -15.70
N TYR A 56 -2.96 -4.16 -15.09
CA TYR A 56 -2.79 -2.84 -14.51
C TYR A 56 -2.81 -1.75 -15.59
N GLY A 57 -3.63 -0.72 -15.38
CA GLY A 57 -3.66 0.47 -16.21
C GLY A 57 -5.06 1.02 -16.46
N TYR A 58 -5.16 1.86 -17.49
CA TYR A 58 -6.43 2.46 -17.93
C TYR A 58 -6.75 2.04 -19.39
N PRO A 59 -8.00 1.67 -19.72
CA PRO A 59 -9.16 1.55 -18.83
C PRO A 59 -9.01 0.44 -17.77
N VAL A 60 -9.57 0.65 -16.59
CA VAL A 60 -9.47 -0.25 -15.43
C VAL A 60 -10.20 -1.56 -15.70
N ASP A 61 -9.48 -2.68 -15.61
CA ASP A 61 -10.03 -4.03 -15.79
C ASP A 61 -10.79 -4.53 -14.54
N PRO A 62 -11.94 -5.23 -14.67
CA PRO A 62 -12.65 -5.78 -13.51
C PRO A 62 -11.85 -6.79 -12.67
N TRP A 63 -10.96 -7.58 -13.27
CA TRP A 63 -10.08 -8.51 -12.54
C TRP A 63 -9.00 -7.77 -11.75
N LEU A 64 -8.53 -6.63 -12.26
CA LEU A 64 -7.66 -5.74 -11.51
C LEU A 64 -8.37 -5.24 -10.25
N VAL A 65 -9.63 -4.80 -10.37
CA VAL A 65 -10.42 -4.36 -9.21
C VAL A 65 -10.59 -5.49 -8.20
N ASP A 66 -11.12 -6.65 -8.60
CA ASP A 66 -11.34 -7.80 -7.70
C ASP A 66 -10.08 -8.20 -6.93
N ALA A 67 -8.94 -8.32 -7.62
CA ALA A 67 -7.69 -8.71 -6.97
C ALA A 67 -7.12 -7.60 -6.07
N PHE A 68 -7.24 -6.32 -6.45
CA PHE A 68 -6.82 -5.20 -5.61
C PHE A 68 -7.65 -5.10 -4.32
N GLU A 69 -8.95 -5.37 -4.39
CA GLU A 69 -9.81 -5.43 -3.19
C GLU A 69 -9.33 -6.50 -2.20
N ARG A 70 -8.94 -7.67 -2.71
CA ARG A 70 -8.41 -8.76 -1.88
C ARG A 70 -7.01 -8.48 -1.35
N GLU A 71 -6.16 -7.81 -2.14
CA GLU A 71 -4.88 -7.30 -1.67
C GLU A 71 -5.08 -6.35 -0.47
N ALA A 72 -6.00 -5.39 -0.62
CA ALA A 72 -6.34 -4.41 0.38
C ALA A 72 -6.87 -5.06 1.66
N GLU A 73 -7.78 -6.03 1.53
CA GLU A 73 -8.33 -6.80 2.65
C GLU A 73 -7.22 -7.56 3.38
N ALA A 74 -6.39 -8.31 2.65
CA ALA A 74 -5.29 -9.08 3.24
C ALA A 74 -4.30 -8.16 3.98
N PHE A 75 -3.96 -7.01 3.39
CA PHE A 75 -3.08 -6.05 4.05
C PHE A 75 -3.72 -5.44 5.30
N ALA A 76 -5.03 -5.14 5.28
CA ALA A 76 -5.74 -4.62 6.45
C ALA A 76 -5.68 -5.60 7.64
N TYR A 77 -5.91 -6.90 7.41
CA TYR A 77 -5.73 -7.92 8.46
C TYR A 77 -4.29 -7.96 8.98
N ALA A 78 -3.29 -7.84 8.10
CA ALA A 78 -1.89 -7.77 8.54
C ALA A 78 -1.60 -6.50 9.36
N ALA A 79 -2.22 -5.37 9.02
CA ALA A 79 -2.08 -4.11 9.74
C ALA A 79 -2.68 -4.18 11.14
N GLU A 80 -3.87 -4.80 11.30
CA GLU A 80 -4.49 -5.01 12.61
C GLU A 80 -3.66 -5.89 13.55
N LEU A 81 -2.92 -6.85 12.98
CA LEU A 81 -2.04 -7.76 13.73
C LEU A 81 -0.66 -7.18 14.01
N ASN A 82 -0.41 -5.94 13.59
CA ASN A 82 0.92 -5.37 13.66
C ASN A 82 1.28 -4.88 15.07
N GLU A 83 2.59 -4.88 15.38
CA GLU A 83 3.12 -4.55 16.71
C GLU A 83 3.17 -3.04 16.98
N PHE A 84 3.03 -2.22 15.95
CA PHE A 84 3.09 -0.77 16.00
C PHE A 84 1.86 -0.14 15.32
N PRO A 85 1.46 1.08 15.70
CA PRO A 85 0.33 1.77 15.07
C PRO A 85 0.49 1.88 13.56
N LEU A 86 -0.45 1.31 12.82
CA LEU A 86 -0.51 1.30 11.36
C LEU A 86 -1.96 1.55 10.91
N GLU A 87 -2.20 2.70 10.29
CA GLU A 87 -3.54 3.19 9.98
C GLU A 87 -3.66 3.57 8.52
N LEU A 88 -4.77 3.18 7.87
CA LEU A 88 -5.16 3.74 6.58
C LEU A 88 -5.80 5.11 6.81
N VAL A 89 -5.26 6.15 6.19
CA VAL A 89 -5.68 7.53 6.33
C VAL A 89 -6.02 8.16 4.97
N ASP A 90 -6.81 9.22 5.03
CA ASP A 90 -7.20 10.04 3.88
C ASP A 90 -6.48 11.39 3.95
N ILE A 91 -5.77 11.75 2.87
CA ILE A 91 -5.10 13.04 2.73
C ILE A 91 -5.95 13.92 1.80
N PRO A 92 -6.51 15.06 2.27
CA PRO A 92 -7.31 15.95 1.42
C PRO A 92 -6.50 16.48 0.23
N PHE A 93 -7.02 16.32 -0.99
CA PHE A 93 -6.38 16.79 -2.22
C PHE A 93 -7.44 17.17 -3.26
N GLU A 94 -7.51 18.44 -3.64
CA GLU A 94 -8.39 18.96 -4.71
C GLU A 94 -9.87 18.54 -4.63
N GLY A 95 -10.45 18.59 -3.42
CA GLY A 95 -11.84 18.18 -3.20
C GLY A 95 -12.06 16.66 -3.20
N LYS A 96 -10.98 15.88 -3.29
CA LYS A 96 -10.92 14.43 -3.12
C LYS A 96 -9.98 14.09 -1.95
N HIS A 97 -9.63 12.81 -1.84
CA HIS A 97 -8.70 12.30 -0.84
C HIS A 97 -7.71 11.34 -1.51
N LEU A 98 -6.44 11.41 -1.11
CA LEU A 98 -5.43 10.42 -1.45
C LEU A 98 -5.37 9.38 -0.34
N LYS A 99 -5.37 8.10 -0.70
CA LYS A 99 -5.17 7.03 0.29
C LYS A 99 -3.72 6.91 0.67
N ALA A 100 -3.50 6.73 1.97
CA ALA A 100 -2.18 6.54 2.51
C ALA A 100 -2.18 5.60 3.71
N TYR A 101 -1.10 4.83 3.90
CA TYR A 101 -0.84 4.20 5.19
C TYR A 101 0.12 5.05 6.01
N TRP A 102 -0.32 5.37 7.22
CA TRP A 102 0.44 6.07 8.24
C TRP A 102 0.90 5.09 9.32
N ALA A 103 2.19 5.10 9.64
CA ALA A 103 2.77 4.25 10.67
C ALA A 103 3.71 5.00 11.59
N GLN A 104 3.70 4.58 12.85
CA GLN A 104 4.55 5.14 13.90
C GLN A 104 5.21 4.01 14.68
N PRO A 105 6.44 4.18 15.22
CA PRO A 105 7.09 3.13 16.01
C PRO A 105 6.34 2.76 17.28
N ASP A 106 5.66 3.73 17.88
CA ASP A 106 4.87 3.60 19.10
C ASP A 106 3.86 4.75 19.18
N SER A 107 2.95 4.68 20.15
CA SER A 107 1.98 5.74 20.43
C SER A 107 2.53 6.86 21.30
N THR A 108 3.86 6.96 21.48
CA THR A 108 4.44 7.96 22.38
C THR A 108 4.41 9.36 21.76
N GLU A 109 4.56 10.38 22.61
CA GLU A 109 4.62 11.79 22.23
C GLU A 109 6.00 12.21 21.67
N ARG A 110 6.89 11.27 21.34
CA ARG A 110 8.25 11.58 20.91
C ARG A 110 8.27 12.11 19.48
N CYS A 111 8.94 13.24 19.27
CA CYS A 111 9.23 13.78 17.95
C CYS A 111 10.22 12.86 17.19
N ARG A 112 9.91 12.52 15.93
CA ARG A 112 10.69 11.58 15.12
C ARG A 112 10.81 12.07 13.68
N GLY A 113 11.91 11.69 13.03
CA GLY A 113 12.03 11.79 11.58
C GLY A 113 10.97 10.94 10.89
N THR A 114 10.55 11.38 9.71
CA THR A 114 9.47 10.75 8.95
C THR A 114 9.94 10.44 7.54
N ILE A 115 9.67 9.23 7.07
CA ILE A 115 9.89 8.84 5.68
C ILE A 115 8.54 8.92 4.95
N LEU A 116 8.47 9.80 3.96
CA LEU A 116 7.40 9.87 2.97
C LEU A 116 7.81 9.01 1.78
N SER A 117 7.10 7.91 1.54
CA SER A 117 7.30 7.05 0.38
C SER A 117 6.29 7.38 -0.71
N ILE A 118 6.81 7.60 -1.92
CA ILE A 118 6.02 7.69 -3.15
C ILE A 118 6.31 6.47 -4.02
N ASN A 119 5.33 6.09 -4.84
CA ASN A 119 5.41 4.93 -5.72
C ASN A 119 5.35 5.36 -7.19
N ASP A 120 5.59 4.44 -8.12
CA ASP A 120 5.52 4.69 -9.56
C ASP A 120 4.16 4.30 -10.14
N TYR A 121 4.01 4.40 -11.47
CA TYR A 121 2.73 4.11 -12.11
C TYR A 121 2.21 2.70 -11.79
N GLY A 122 3.06 1.67 -11.84
CA GLY A 122 2.68 0.26 -11.66
C GLY A 122 2.62 -0.21 -10.20
N SER A 123 2.89 0.67 -9.25
CA SER A 123 2.97 0.36 -7.82
C SER A 123 1.73 0.82 -7.06
N ASN A 124 1.73 0.55 -5.75
CA ASN A 124 0.69 0.97 -4.83
C ASN A 124 1.26 1.16 -3.40
N LEU A 125 0.42 1.68 -2.52
CA LEU A 125 0.78 1.94 -1.13
C LEU A 125 1.11 0.67 -0.33
N TYR A 126 0.54 -0.50 -0.65
CA TYR A 126 0.78 -1.76 0.07
C TYR A 126 2.19 -2.29 -0.19
N GLU A 127 2.61 -2.32 -1.46
CA GLU A 127 3.94 -2.74 -1.87
C GLU A 127 5.02 -1.84 -1.28
N THR A 128 4.86 -0.53 -1.42
CA THR A 128 5.82 0.44 -0.88
C THR A 128 5.89 0.39 0.64
N PHE A 129 4.79 0.07 1.33
CA PHE A 129 4.83 -0.18 2.76
C PHE A 129 5.63 -1.45 3.10
N CYS A 130 5.48 -2.53 2.33
CA CYS A 130 6.29 -3.73 2.52
C CYS A 130 7.79 -3.47 2.29
N ILE A 131 8.15 -2.67 1.29
CA ILE A 131 9.54 -2.40 0.91
C ILE A 131 10.22 -1.43 1.87
N HIS A 132 9.58 -0.30 2.20
CA HIS A 132 10.18 0.74 3.02
C HIS A 132 9.59 0.79 4.44
N GLY A 133 8.28 0.60 4.57
CA GLY A 133 7.51 0.90 5.79
C GLY A 133 7.96 0.11 7.02
N PHE A 134 7.86 -1.22 7.01
CA PHE A 134 8.23 -2.05 8.16
C PHE A 134 9.68 -1.81 8.63
N ALA A 135 10.60 -1.66 7.68
CA ALA A 135 12.01 -1.43 7.96
C ALA A 135 12.27 -0.03 8.56
N SER A 136 11.54 0.98 8.09
CA SER A 136 11.61 2.36 8.57
C SER A 136 11.11 2.47 10.01
N VAL A 137 9.95 1.90 10.29
CA VAL A 137 9.30 1.97 11.60
C VAL A 137 10.14 1.25 12.67
N ARG A 138 10.68 0.07 12.35
CA ARG A 138 11.60 -0.66 13.24
C ARG A 138 12.89 0.09 13.56
N ARG A 139 13.30 1.05 12.71
CA ARG A 139 14.45 1.93 12.93
C ARG A 139 14.08 3.23 13.67
N GLY A 140 12.82 3.39 14.05
CA GLY A 140 12.36 4.51 14.85
C GLY A 140 11.87 5.72 14.05
N TYR A 141 11.68 5.59 12.74
CA TYR A 141 11.08 6.62 11.89
C TYR A 141 9.55 6.46 11.87
N ASN A 142 8.82 7.56 11.76
CA ASN A 142 7.46 7.49 11.25
C ASN A 142 7.50 7.19 9.74
N PHE A 143 6.41 6.66 9.19
CA PHE A 143 6.35 6.31 7.78
C PHE A 143 4.97 6.62 7.19
N LEU A 144 4.96 7.26 6.02
CA LEU A 144 3.76 7.49 5.22
C LEU A 144 3.98 6.95 3.81
N SER A 145 3.14 6.03 3.34
CA SER A 145 3.07 5.68 1.91
C SER A 145 1.75 6.17 1.33
N VAL A 146 1.80 6.78 0.15
CA VAL A 146 0.65 7.47 -0.48
C VAL A 146 0.44 6.94 -1.89
N ASP A 147 -0.80 6.66 -2.26
CA ASP A 147 -1.24 6.52 -3.65
C ASP A 147 -1.75 7.88 -4.15
N GLY A 148 -1.09 8.44 -5.16
CA GLY A 148 -1.58 9.64 -5.85
C GLY A 148 -2.46 9.30 -7.06
N PRO A 149 -3.01 10.32 -7.76
CA PRO A 149 -3.77 10.13 -9.00
C PRO A 149 -3.04 9.26 -10.03
N GLY A 150 -3.70 8.25 -10.62
CA GLY A 150 -3.05 7.35 -11.59
C GLY A 150 -2.24 6.22 -10.96
N GLN A 151 -2.23 6.09 -9.63
CA GLN A 151 -1.55 5.02 -8.91
C GLN A 151 -2.52 4.27 -7.99
N GLY A 152 -2.26 2.96 -7.79
CA GLY A 152 -2.94 2.11 -6.82
C GLY A 152 -4.43 2.41 -6.64
N HIS A 153 -4.83 2.74 -5.41
CA HIS A 153 -6.22 3.01 -5.05
C HIS A 153 -6.87 4.09 -5.92
N GLU A 154 -6.16 5.18 -6.21
CA GLU A 154 -6.72 6.32 -6.96
C GLU A 154 -6.98 5.98 -8.42
N LEU A 155 -6.12 5.19 -9.05
CA LEU A 155 -6.40 4.66 -10.40
C LEU A 155 -7.52 3.62 -10.35
N ILE A 156 -7.39 2.62 -9.50
CA ILE A 156 -8.21 1.40 -9.56
C ILE A 156 -9.66 1.68 -9.12
N ARG A 157 -9.85 2.39 -8.00
CA ARG A 157 -11.20 2.70 -7.49
C ARG A 157 -11.74 4.01 -8.05
N ASN A 158 -10.95 5.06 -7.99
CA ASN A 158 -11.41 6.41 -8.33
C ASN A 158 -11.29 6.73 -9.83
N ARG A 159 -10.70 5.82 -10.63
CA ARG A 159 -10.46 6.00 -12.07
C ARG A 159 -9.70 7.29 -12.37
N SER A 160 -8.90 7.75 -11.41
CA SER A 160 -8.10 8.95 -11.56
C SER A 160 -6.86 8.61 -12.38
N ILE A 161 -6.58 9.41 -13.40
CA ILE A 161 -5.36 9.30 -14.20
C ILE A 161 -4.22 10.09 -13.55
N LEU A 162 -3.01 9.93 -14.07
CA LEU A 162 -1.81 10.62 -13.59
C LEU A 162 -2.02 12.14 -13.58
N HIS A 163 -1.69 12.78 -12.46
CA HIS A 163 -1.74 14.23 -12.34
C HIS A 163 -0.47 14.84 -12.93
N PRO A 164 -0.55 15.88 -13.80
CA PRO A 164 0.63 16.46 -14.45
C PRO A 164 1.60 17.13 -13.47
N ASP A 165 1.07 17.79 -12.43
CA ASP A 165 1.87 18.45 -11.39
C ASP A 165 2.07 17.50 -10.20
N TRP A 166 2.88 16.46 -10.37
CA TRP A 166 3.03 15.42 -9.34
C TRP A 166 3.63 15.94 -8.03
N GLU A 167 4.45 16.99 -8.10
CA GLU A 167 5.02 17.67 -6.95
C GLU A 167 3.94 18.21 -5.99
N ARG A 168 2.72 18.45 -6.46
CA ARG A 168 1.61 18.89 -5.61
C ARG A 168 1.14 17.78 -4.66
N ILE A 169 1.24 16.51 -5.07
CA ILE A 169 0.94 15.36 -4.21
C ILE A 169 1.96 15.29 -3.08
N ILE A 170 3.25 15.52 -3.40
CA ILE A 170 4.34 15.55 -2.42
C ILE A 170 4.10 16.68 -1.42
N THR A 171 3.87 17.91 -1.89
CA THR A 171 3.61 19.07 -1.03
C THR A 171 2.39 18.83 -0.13
N THR A 172 1.28 18.34 -0.68
CA THR A 172 0.07 18.05 0.10
C THR A 172 0.32 16.97 1.16
N SER A 173 1.11 15.94 0.84
CA SER A 173 1.46 14.90 1.79
C SER A 173 2.36 15.43 2.92
N ILE A 174 3.30 16.32 2.59
CA ILE A 174 4.13 17.01 3.59
C ILE A 174 3.27 17.90 4.48
N ASP A 175 2.37 18.70 3.92
CA ASP A 175 1.47 19.58 4.68
C ASP A 175 0.57 18.77 5.63
N PHE A 176 0.08 17.62 5.18
CA PHE A 176 -0.66 16.68 6.02
C PHE A 176 0.19 16.15 7.19
N LEU A 177 1.45 15.79 6.94
CA LEU A 177 2.37 15.37 7.99
C LEU A 177 2.61 16.51 8.99
N LEU A 178 2.85 17.73 8.53
CA LEU A 178 3.11 18.88 9.40
C LEU A 178 1.93 19.24 10.31
N GLN A 179 0.70 18.83 9.96
CA GLN A 179 -0.47 18.96 10.82
C GLN A 179 -0.54 17.88 11.91
N LYS A 180 0.20 16.78 11.77
CA LYS A 180 0.28 15.75 12.82
C LYS A 180 1.18 16.22 13.93
N ALA A 181 0.75 16.02 15.18
CA ALA A 181 1.61 16.22 16.32
C ALA A 181 2.87 15.34 16.22
N LYS A 182 4.01 15.86 16.69
CA LYS A 182 5.27 15.11 16.89
C LYS A 182 5.99 14.69 15.61
N ILE A 183 5.84 15.49 14.54
CA ILE A 183 6.68 15.41 13.35
C ILE A 183 7.86 16.38 13.50
N ASP A 184 9.06 15.87 13.25
CA ASP A 184 10.24 16.72 13.10
C ASP A 184 10.26 17.27 11.67
N ALA A 185 9.83 18.52 11.51
CA ALA A 185 9.79 19.20 10.22
C ALA A 185 11.17 19.31 9.55
N SER A 186 12.27 19.22 10.32
CA SER A 186 13.64 19.24 9.78
C SER A 186 14.13 17.86 9.32
N ALA A 187 13.35 16.80 9.57
CA ALA A 187 13.72 15.41 9.31
C ALA A 187 12.63 14.64 8.54
N ILE A 188 12.06 15.26 7.50
CA ILE A 188 11.20 14.58 6.51
C ILE A 188 12.07 14.12 5.34
N ILE A 189 12.07 12.82 5.07
CA ILE A 189 12.85 12.17 4.01
C ILE A 189 11.87 11.69 2.94
N LEU A 190 12.12 12.05 1.68
CA LEU A 190 11.38 11.50 0.54
C LEU A 190 12.08 10.24 0.02
N ALA A 191 11.35 9.14 -0.06
CA ALA A 191 11.81 7.89 -0.66
C ALA A 191 10.96 7.56 -1.89
N GLY A 192 11.60 7.37 -3.04
CA GLY A 192 10.93 6.91 -4.25
C GLY A 192 11.06 5.40 -4.42
N TRP A 193 9.96 4.74 -4.76
CA TRP A 193 9.97 3.38 -5.28
C TRP A 193 9.56 3.39 -6.75
N VAL A 194 10.36 2.72 -7.58
CA VAL A 194 10.16 2.58 -9.01
C VAL A 194 10.39 1.11 -9.37
N LEU A 195 9.42 0.53 -10.06
CA LEU A 195 9.47 -0.80 -10.67
C LEU A 195 10.06 -0.76 -12.09
N GLU A 196 9.99 0.39 -12.78
CA GLU A 196 10.62 0.61 -14.09
C GLU A 196 11.99 1.30 -13.98
N GLN A 197 13.08 0.51 -13.97
CA GLN A 197 14.34 1.00 -14.51
C GLN A 197 14.41 0.69 -16.01
N ALA A 198 14.47 1.78 -16.79
CA ALA A 198 14.75 1.89 -18.23
C ALA A 198 13.54 1.84 -19.19
#